data_AF-A0A2H5ZFZ3-F1
#
_entry.id   AF-A0A2H5ZFZ3-F1
#
_cell.length_a   1.000
_cell.length_b   1.000
_cell.length_c   1.000
_cell.angle_alpha   90.00
_cell.angle_beta   90.00
_cell.angle_gamma   90.00
#
_symmetry.space_group_name_H-M   'P 1'
#
loop_
_entity.id
_entity.type
_entity.pdbx_description
1 polymer ?
#
loop_
_entity_poly.entity_id
_entity_poly.type
_entity_poly.pdbx_seq_one_letter_code
_entity_poly.pdbx_strand_id
1 'polypeptide(L)'
;MAADLLVAVCLLTGATLVLVSALGLARMPDLLLRMHATSKATTLGATLILTAAAIDFSAIAVTTRVLAIVAFLFLTAPLAAHLLARVSYFLGIPLSHHTVLDELAGKYDHASHLLAGAEAPAGTREAQGPTGQSARR
;
A
#
# COMPACT_ATOMS: atom_id res chain seq x y z
N MET A 1 21.37 21.85 -24.87
CA MET A 1 22.20 22.07 -23.67
C MET A 1 21.39 22.17 -22.38
N ALA A 2 20.48 23.15 -22.23
CA ALA A 2 19.64 23.24 -21.01
C ALA A 2 18.66 22.06 -20.85
N ALA A 3 18.02 21.62 -21.94
CA ALA A 3 17.14 20.46 -21.95
C ALA A 3 17.90 19.17 -21.60
N ASP A 4 19.07 18.95 -22.20
CA ASP A 4 19.92 17.77 -21.93
C ASP A 4 20.35 17.69 -20.46
N LEU A 5 20.68 18.84 -19.85
CA LEU A 5 21.00 18.92 -18.42
C LEU A 5 19.78 18.58 -17.56
N LEU A 6 18.60 19.09 -17.90
CA LEU A 6 17.35 18.77 -17.20
C LEU A 6 17.04 17.27 -17.29
N VAL A 7 17.14 16.68 -18.48
CA VAL A 7 16.95 15.24 -18.72
C VAL A 7 17.94 14.43 -17.87
N ALA A 8 19.23 14.78 -17.89
CA ALA A 8 20.25 14.11 -17.10
C ALA A 8 19.96 14.17 -15.59
N VAL A 9 19.58 15.34 -15.08
CA VAL A 9 19.21 15.51 -13.66
C VAL A 9 17.98 14.68 -13.30
N CYS A 10 16.92 14.72 -14.12
CA CYS A 10 15.72 13.93 -13.89
C CYS A 10 16.00 12.42 -13.93
N LEU A 11 16.85 11.95 -14.84
CA LEU A 11 17.24 10.54 -14.91
C LEU A 11 18.07 10.11 -13.71
N LEU A 12 19.08 10.88 -13.31
CA LEU A 12 19.94 10.56 -12.16
C LEU A 12 19.16 10.59 -10.85
N THR A 13 18.33 11.61 -10.64
CA THR A 13 17.47 11.71 -9.44
C THR A 13 16.41 10.61 -9.43
N GLY A 14 15.77 10.33 -10.56
CA GLY A 14 14.83 9.22 -10.67
C GLY A 14 15.47 7.86 -10.41
N ALA A 15 16.64 7.59 -10.99
CA ALA A 15 17.37 6.33 -10.81
C ALA A 15 17.82 6.14 -9.36
N THR A 16 18.34 7.19 -8.72
CA THR A 16 18.72 7.14 -7.30
C THR A 16 17.52 6.91 -6.38
N LEU A 17 16.35 7.49 -6.69
CA LEU A 17 15.12 7.20 -5.95
C LEU A 17 14.66 5.76 -6.11
N VAL A 18 14.74 5.20 -7.32
CA VAL A 18 14.44 3.77 -7.57
C VAL A 18 15.42 2.86 -6.81
N LEU A 19 16.70 3.23 -6.75
CA LEU A 19 17.69 2.52 -5.96
C LEU A 19 17.38 2.59 -4.45
N VAL A 20 17.05 3.78 -3.94
CA VAL A 20 16.64 3.97 -2.54
C VAL A 20 15.37 3.17 -2.22
N SER A 21 14.43 3.09 -3.16
CA SER A 21 13.24 2.26 -3.05
C SER A 21 13.57 0.78 -2.87
N ALA A 22 14.47 0.24 -3.71
CA ALA A 22 14.93 -1.13 -3.60
C ALA A 22 15.68 -1.40 -2.28
N LEU A 23 16.49 -0.44 -1.82
CA LEU A 23 17.16 -0.52 -0.52
C LEU A 23 16.16 -0.47 0.64
N GLY A 24 15.12 0.37 0.56
CA GLY A 24 14.03 0.42 1.53
C GLY A 24 13.26 -0.88 1.60
N LEU A 25 13.00 -1.51 0.45
CA LEU A 25 12.43 -2.85 0.37
C LEU A 25 13.34 -3.91 1.00
N ALA A 26 14.67 -3.79 0.89
CA ALA A 26 15.60 -4.78 1.43
C ALA A 26 15.88 -4.62 2.93
N ARG A 27 15.89 -3.39 3.46
CA ARG A 27 16.30 -3.10 4.85
C ARG A 27 15.17 -2.92 5.85
N MET A 28 13.96 -2.55 5.44
CA MET A 28 12.89 -2.22 6.39
C MET A 28 12.37 -3.50 7.11
N PRO A 29 12.14 -3.44 8.43
CA PRO A 29 11.86 -4.62 9.25
C PRO A 29 10.43 -5.17 9.12
N ASP A 30 9.48 -4.33 8.69
CA ASP A 30 8.05 -4.67 8.58
C ASP A 30 7.57 -4.53 7.13
N LEU A 31 6.63 -5.37 6.71
CA LEU A 31 5.93 -5.28 5.43
C LEU A 31 5.30 -3.89 5.23
N LEU A 32 4.65 -3.32 6.24
CA LEU A 32 4.02 -1.99 6.09
C LEU A 32 5.07 -0.90 5.85
N LEU A 33 6.21 -0.97 6.54
CA LEU A 33 7.33 -0.04 6.35
C LEU A 33 8.00 -0.24 4.99
N ARG A 34 8.17 -1.48 4.55
CA ARG A 34 8.70 -1.83 3.22
C ARG A 34 7.81 -1.26 2.12
N MET A 35 6.50 -1.45 2.22
CA MET A 35 5.52 -0.90 1.27
C MET A 35 5.53 0.62 1.26
N HIS A 36 5.58 1.25 2.43
CA HIS A 36 5.60 2.70 2.54
C HIS A 36 6.83 3.31 1.86
N ALA A 37 8.02 2.75 2.16
CA ALA A 37 9.27 3.17 1.54
C ALA A 37 9.23 2.95 0.03
N THR A 38 8.79 1.76 -0.41
CA THR A 38 8.81 1.38 -1.83
C THR A 38 7.80 2.18 -2.64
N SER A 39 6.55 2.31 -2.20
CA SER A 39 5.50 2.98 -2.98
C SER A 39 5.81 4.47 -3.18
N LYS A 40 6.29 5.18 -2.15
CA LYS A 40 6.63 6.60 -2.28
C LYS A 40 7.83 6.83 -3.20
N ALA A 41 8.92 6.11 -2.95
CA ALA A 41 10.17 6.31 -3.69
C ALA A 41 10.06 5.83 -5.15
N THR A 42 9.42 4.68 -5.40
CA THR A 42 9.23 4.16 -6.76
C THR A 42 8.30 5.05 -7.58
N THR A 43 7.16 5.50 -7.04
CA THR A 43 6.24 6.35 -7.81
C THR A 43 6.92 7.65 -8.23
N LEU A 44 7.61 8.34 -7.30
CA LEU A 44 8.37 9.54 -7.63
C LEU A 44 9.48 9.24 -8.66
N GLY A 45 10.32 8.22 -8.39
CA GLY A 45 11.42 7.86 -9.29
C GLY A 45 10.96 7.50 -10.71
N ALA A 46 9.90 6.71 -10.83
CA ALA A 46 9.32 6.34 -12.12
C ALA A 46 8.76 7.55 -12.86
N THR A 47 8.05 8.46 -12.17
CA THR A 47 7.55 9.68 -12.82
C THR A 47 8.67 10.57 -13.34
N LEU A 48 9.73 10.78 -12.55
CA LEU A 48 10.90 11.57 -12.98
C LEU A 48 11.56 10.98 -14.24
N ILE A 49 11.76 9.66 -14.28
CA ILE A 49 12.34 8.97 -15.44
C ILE A 49 11.43 9.09 -16.67
N LEU A 50 10.12 8.88 -16.50
CA LEU A 50 9.16 8.97 -17.60
C LEU A 50 9.02 10.40 -18.13
N THR A 51 9.02 11.40 -17.24
CA THR A 51 9.03 12.81 -17.63
C THR A 51 10.32 13.18 -18.36
N ALA A 52 11.48 12.67 -17.94
CA ALA A 52 12.73 12.85 -18.68
C ALA A 52 12.63 12.30 -20.10
N ALA A 53 12.05 11.10 -20.28
CA ALA A 53 11.82 10.52 -21.60
C ALA A 53 10.84 11.36 -22.45
N ALA A 54 9.80 11.94 -21.85
CA ALA A 54 8.89 12.83 -22.56
C ALA A 54 9.57 14.11 -23.06
N ILE A 55 10.50 14.68 -22.27
CA ILE A 55 11.28 15.87 -22.63
C ILE A 55 12.28 15.54 -23.73
N ASP A 56 12.99 14.41 -23.63
CA ASP A 56 14.03 14.00 -24.56
C ASP A 56 13.49 13.74 -25.98
N PHE A 57 12.40 12.95 -26.09
CA PHE A 57 11.80 12.64 -27.39
C PHE A 57 10.98 13.80 -27.96
N SER A 58 10.46 14.70 -27.12
CA SER A 58 9.63 15.86 -27.48
C SER A 58 8.49 15.55 -28.48
N ALA A 59 8.00 14.31 -28.51
CA ALA A 59 6.99 13.84 -29.44
C ALA A 59 5.64 13.66 -28.73
N ILE A 60 4.56 14.18 -29.32
CA ILE A 60 3.20 14.11 -28.75
C ILE A 60 2.80 12.66 -28.46
N ALA A 61 3.15 11.73 -29.35
CA ALA A 61 2.87 10.31 -29.17
C ALA A 61 3.57 9.69 -27.94
N VAL A 62 4.76 10.20 -27.56
CA VAL A 62 5.51 9.75 -26.39
C VAL A 62 4.95 10.40 -25.13
N THR A 63 4.74 11.71 -25.15
CA THR A 63 4.20 12.46 -24.01
C THR A 63 2.82 11.97 -23.57
N THR A 64 1.93 11.67 -24.51
CA THR A 64 0.60 11.13 -24.21
C THR A 64 0.67 9.74 -23.55
N ARG A 65 1.56 8.85 -24.03
CA ARG A 65 1.81 7.54 -23.40
C ARG A 65 2.39 7.69 -22.00
N VAL A 66 3.37 8.59 -21.84
CA VAL A 66 3.97 8.89 -20.52
C VAL A 66 2.91 9.37 -19.54
N LEU A 67 2.06 10.32 -19.94
CA LEU A 67 0.97 10.81 -19.09
C LEU A 67 -0.01 9.69 -18.71
N ALA A 68 -0.37 8.82 -19.65
CA ALA A 68 -1.21 7.66 -19.38
C ALA A 68 -0.56 6.68 -18.39
N ILE A 69 0.73 6.39 -18.53
CA ILE A 69 1.49 5.53 -17.61
C ILE A 69 1.54 6.15 -16.22
N VAL A 70 1.87 7.44 -16.11
CA VAL A 70 1.94 8.13 -14.82
C VAL A 70 0.57 8.13 -14.13
N ALA A 71 -0.49 8.48 -14.85
CA ALA A 71 -1.85 8.44 -14.30
C ALA A 71 -2.25 7.04 -13.84
N PHE A 72 -1.91 6.01 -14.62
CA PHE A 72 -2.18 4.62 -14.28
C PHE A 72 -1.40 4.17 -13.03
N LEU A 73 -0.11 4.53 -12.92
CA LEU A 73 0.71 4.24 -11.73
C LEU A 73 0.16 4.93 -10.49
N PHE A 74 -0.28 6.18 -10.61
CA PHE A 74 -0.87 6.93 -9.49
C PHE A 74 -2.20 6.35 -9.02
N LEU A 75 -2.99 5.72 -9.91
CA LEU A 75 -4.22 5.06 -9.54
C LEU A 75 -3.96 3.66 -8.95
N THR A 76 -3.09 2.90 -9.58
CA THR A 76 -2.86 1.49 -9.22
C THR A 76 -1.98 1.31 -7.99
N ALA A 77 -0.97 2.16 -7.79
CA ALA A 77 -0.06 2.01 -6.66
C ALA A 77 -0.77 2.15 -5.29
N PRO A 78 -1.65 3.15 -5.05
CA PRO A 78 -2.40 3.25 -3.79
C PRO A 78 -3.39 2.10 -3.60
N LEU A 79 -4.06 1.65 -4.67
CA LEU A 79 -5.00 0.52 -4.60
C LEU A 79 -4.27 -0.77 -4.21
N ALA A 80 -3.14 -1.06 -4.87
CA ALA A 80 -2.30 -2.21 -4.53
C ALA A 80 -1.79 -2.12 -3.10
N ALA A 81 -1.32 -0.94 -2.67
CA ALA A 81 -0.84 -0.73 -1.31
C ALA A 81 -1.96 -0.91 -0.27
N HIS A 82 -3.17 -0.40 -0.54
CA HIS A 82 -4.30 -0.55 0.36
C HIS A 82 -4.72 -2.01 0.51
N LEU A 83 -4.85 -2.75 -0.59
CA LEU A 83 -5.21 -4.16 -0.58
C LEU A 83 -4.16 -5.01 0.14
N LEU A 84 -2.88 -4.77 -0.14
CA LEU A 84 -1.79 -5.51 0.48
C LEU A 84 -1.69 -5.21 1.99
N ALA A 85 -1.90 -3.96 2.41
CA ALA A 85 -1.97 -3.60 3.83
C ALA A 85 -3.14 -4.32 4.52
N ARG A 86 -4.34 -4.26 3.93
CA ARG A 86 -5.55 -4.91 4.44
C ARG A 86 -5.35 -6.43 4.60
N VAL A 87 -4.81 -7.09 3.58
CA VAL A 87 -4.55 -8.54 3.61
C VAL A 87 -3.44 -8.89 4.60
N SER A 88 -2.36 -8.10 4.67
CA SER A 88 -1.27 -8.36 5.62
C SER A 88 -1.75 -8.34 7.06
N TYR A 89 -2.66 -7.43 7.38
CA TYR A 89 -3.26 -7.32 8.70
C TYR A 89 -4.18 -8.52 9.00
N PHE A 90 -5.06 -8.90 8.05
CA PHE A 90 -5.96 -10.04 8.25
C PHE A 90 -5.28 -11.40 8.26
N LEU A 91 -4.14 -11.55 7.58
CA LEU A 91 -3.30 -12.74 7.64
C LEU A 91 -2.45 -12.81 8.92
N GLY A 92 -2.48 -11.77 9.76
CA GLY A 92 -1.71 -11.74 11.00
C GLY A 92 -0.20 -11.68 10.77
N ILE A 93 0.25 -11.04 9.69
CA ILE A 93 1.69 -10.83 9.46
C ILE A 93 2.25 -10.03 10.64
N PRO A 94 3.33 -10.49 11.30
CA PRO A 94 3.84 -9.83 12.49
C PRO A 94 4.29 -8.41 12.17
N LEU A 95 3.77 -7.45 12.93
CA LEU A 95 4.26 -6.08 12.89
C LEU A 95 5.62 -5.99 13.58
N SER A 96 6.42 -4.99 13.20
CA SER A 96 7.71 -4.70 13.83
C SER A 96 7.55 -4.45 15.34
N HIS A 97 8.55 -4.86 16.12
CA HIS A 97 8.64 -4.58 17.56
C HIS A 97 8.70 -3.07 17.89
N HIS A 98 8.93 -2.22 16.89
CA HIS A 98 8.90 -0.75 17.04
C HIS A 98 7.49 -0.16 16.96
N THR A 99 6.46 -0.97 16.69
CA THR A 99 5.07 -0.51 16.69
C THR A 99 4.58 -0.31 18.11
N VAL A 100 4.36 0.94 18.50
CA VAL A 100 3.92 1.31 19.86
C VAL A 100 2.40 1.22 20.02
N LEU A 101 1.65 1.50 18.95
CA LEU A 101 0.19 1.55 18.97
C LEU A 101 -0.39 0.78 17.79
N ASP A 102 -1.26 -0.18 18.09
CA ASP A 102 -2.13 -0.85 17.13
C ASP A 102 -3.57 -0.75 17.63
N GLU A 103 -4.31 0.22 17.09
CA GLU A 103 -5.71 0.42 17.46
C GLU A 103 -6.64 -0.67 16.92
N LEU A 104 -6.21 -1.45 15.93
CA LEU A 104 -7.00 -2.48 15.30
C LEU A 104 -6.80 -3.83 16.01
N ALA A 105 -5.76 -3.95 16.84
CA ALA A 105 -5.42 -5.16 17.59
C ALA A 105 -6.61 -5.64 18.43
N GLY A 106 -6.99 -6.90 18.28
CA GLY A 106 -8.09 -7.52 19.02
C GLY A 106 -9.48 -6.98 18.67
N LYS A 107 -9.61 -6.02 17.75
CA LYS A 107 -10.91 -5.51 17.30
C LYS A 107 -11.48 -6.26 16.11
N TYR A 108 -10.73 -7.14 15.46
CA TYR A 108 -11.26 -7.91 14.33
C TYR A 108 -11.57 -9.34 14.75
N ASP A 109 -12.84 -9.73 14.65
CA ASP A 109 -13.24 -11.13 14.85
C ASP A 109 -13.07 -11.91 13.55
N HIS A 110 -12.15 -12.87 13.55
CA HIS A 110 -11.85 -13.71 12.38
C HIS A 110 -12.98 -14.72 12.06
N ALA A 111 -13.89 -15.01 13.00
CA ALA A 111 -15.00 -15.93 12.78
C ALA A 111 -16.23 -15.22 12.16
N SER A 112 -16.51 -13.99 12.61
CA SER A 112 -17.65 -13.20 12.11
C SER A 112 -17.29 -12.13 11.08
N HIS A 113 -15.99 -11.88 10.84
CA HIS A 113 -15.47 -10.76 10.03
C HIS A 113 -15.94 -9.37 10.48
N LEU A 114 -16.41 -9.24 11.73
CA LEU A 114 -16.90 -7.99 12.29
C LEU A 114 -15.80 -7.26 13.08
N LEU A 115 -15.86 -5.93 13.04
CA LEU A 115 -15.02 -5.06 13.84
C LEU A 115 -15.73 -4.77 15.18
N ALA A 116 -15.06 -4.93 16.31
CA ALA A 116 -15.55 -4.57 17.63
C ALA A 116 -15.77 -3.06 17.68
N GLY A 117 -17.04 -2.66 17.54
CA GLY A 117 -17.48 -1.26 17.39
C GLY A 117 -18.36 -1.03 16.15
N ALA A 118 -18.35 -1.92 15.16
CA ALA A 118 -19.42 -2.01 14.19
C ALA A 118 -20.62 -2.63 14.92
N GLU A 119 -21.58 -1.78 15.30
CA GLU A 119 -22.85 -2.22 15.86
C GLU A 119 -23.38 -3.36 14.99
N ALA A 120 -23.44 -4.57 15.56
CA ALA A 120 -23.92 -5.74 14.86
C ALA A 120 -25.27 -5.39 14.24
N PRO A 121 -25.51 -5.65 12.94
CA PRO A 121 -26.77 -5.29 12.30
C PRO A 121 -27.90 -5.82 13.18
N ALA A 122 -28.72 -4.90 13.68
CA ALA A 122 -29.81 -5.16 14.60
C ALA A 122 -30.77 -6.17 13.95
N GLY A 123 -30.60 -7.46 14.25
CA GLY A 123 -31.37 -8.52 13.61
C GLY A 123 -30.91 -9.95 13.85
N THR A 124 -29.74 -10.21 14.42
CA THR A 124 -29.27 -11.59 14.67
C THR A 124 -29.25 -12.03 16.13
N ARG A 125 -29.72 -11.18 17.07
CA ARG A 125 -29.77 -11.52 18.51
C ARG A 125 -30.90 -12.48 18.93
N GLU A 126 -31.74 -12.96 18.01
CA GLU A 126 -32.93 -13.76 18.37
C GLU A 126 -32.83 -15.29 18.19
N ALA A 127 -31.71 -15.87 17.77
CA ALA A 127 -31.66 -17.32 17.47
C ALA A 127 -30.75 -18.18 18.37
N GLN A 128 -30.33 -17.69 19.55
CA GLN A 128 -29.67 -18.54 20.55
C GLN A 128 -30.31 -18.33 21.92
N GLY A 129 -31.51 -18.89 22.06
CA GLY A 129 -32.11 -19.15 23.36
C GLY A 129 -31.28 -20.18 24.15
N PRO A 130 -31.31 -20.13 25.50
CA PRO A 130 -30.51 -21.02 26.34
C PRO A 130 -31.15 -22.41 26.37
N THR A 131 -30.69 -23.31 25.47
CA THR A 131 -31.10 -24.71 25.51
C THR A 131 -30.06 -25.53 26.27
N GLY A 132 -30.40 -25.89 27.51
CA GLY A 132 -30.02 -27.19 28.06
C GLY A 132 -28.82 -27.23 29.01
N GLN A 133 -28.96 -26.66 30.21
CA GLN A 133 -28.22 -27.14 31.38
C GLN A 133 -29.21 -27.52 32.49
N SER A 134 -29.72 -28.75 32.46
CA SER A 134 -30.20 -29.46 33.66
C SER A 134 -30.30 -30.97 33.40
N ALA A 135 -30.04 -31.76 34.45
CA ALA A 135 -30.20 -33.22 34.53
C ALA A 135 -29.05 -34.12 34.01
N ARG A 136 -27.90 -34.06 34.69
CA ARG A 136 -27.12 -35.28 35.02
C ARG A 136 -26.47 -35.12 36.39
N ARG A 137 -27.21 -35.50 37.43
CA ARG A 137 -26.73 -36.07 38.70
C ARG A 137 -27.81 -37.01 39.22
#